data_AF-A0A9W6TVG3-F1
#
_entry.id   AF-A0A9W6TVG3-F1
#
_cell.length_a   1.000
_cell.length_b   1.000
_cell.length_c   1.000
_cell.angle_alpha   90.00
_cell.angle_beta   90.00
_cell.angle_gamma   90.00
#
_symmetry.space_group_name_H-M   'P 1'
#
loop_
_entity.id
_entity.type
_entity.pdbx_description
1 polymer ?
#
loop_
_entity_poly.entity_id
_entity_poly.type
_entity_poly.pdbx_seq_one_letter_code
_entity_poly.pdbx_strand_id
1 'polypeptide(L)'
;MSWLWGNETTEQAQFVVSALQSELDERESKIRALEAALKREQSDMTALLEDEVAELEARRRAIAQELEGVDALIKEKKQLIQRSKSDAAKKKKKKSKSVVSSPRAAVEEKPQPKENGKEQVASPKAKKKQQKKKKAAAAAEARWDRLKWRGQGEKTECDVFSQNSNTVVYAGCKTPDGKALDATTPIKVYWIMYEKDGNPTEELNMIERNTAYGVTSKPSDVPGEHMANIASLRDRECTLRMDKHGNVLALTTINGKKGMLLRRVFVQMTTSWGIPTVDYVDIFGVDPKTFEPVYEKKKNK
;
A
#
# COMPACT_ATOMS: atom_id res chain seq x y z
N MET A 1 -48.03 32.18 -59.73
CA MET A 1 -46.61 32.40 -59.39
C MET A 1 -46.33 31.59 -58.14
N SER A 2 -45.73 30.40 -58.30
CA SER A 2 -45.49 29.46 -57.20
C SER A 2 -44.23 29.87 -56.43
N TRP A 3 -44.33 29.83 -55.11
CA TRP A 3 -43.29 30.24 -54.17
C TRP A 3 -42.18 29.17 -54.13
N LEU A 4 -40.95 29.58 -54.47
CA LEU A 4 -39.79 28.71 -54.67
C LEU A 4 -38.67 29.00 -53.65
N TRP A 5 -39.01 29.11 -52.37
CA TRP A 5 -38.04 29.45 -51.29
C TRP A 5 -38.27 28.64 -49.99
N GLY A 6 -38.69 27.38 -50.10
CA GLY A 6 -39.04 26.55 -48.93
C GLY A 6 -38.14 25.34 -48.64
N ASN A 7 -37.27 24.92 -49.57
CA ASN A 7 -36.68 23.57 -49.51
C ASN A 7 -35.21 23.53 -49.04
N GLU A 8 -34.42 24.56 -49.33
CA GLU A 8 -32.97 24.57 -49.04
C GLU A 8 -32.67 24.55 -47.54
N THR A 9 -33.42 25.33 -46.75
CA THR A 9 -33.22 25.44 -45.29
C THR A 9 -33.67 24.20 -44.53
N THR A 10 -34.66 23.47 -45.04
CA THR A 10 -35.14 22.22 -44.44
C THR A 10 -34.18 21.07 -44.69
N GLU A 11 -33.58 20.99 -45.89
CA GLU A 11 -32.57 19.97 -46.22
C GLU A 11 -31.27 20.19 -45.44
N GLN A 12 -30.83 21.45 -45.30
CA GLN A 12 -29.69 21.79 -44.46
C GLN A 12 -29.93 21.42 -42.98
N ALA A 13 -31.13 21.70 -42.45
CA ALA A 13 -31.50 21.30 -41.10
C ALA A 13 -31.49 19.77 -40.94
N GLN A 14 -32.02 19.02 -41.91
CA GLN A 14 -32.01 17.56 -41.87
C GLN A 14 -30.59 16.98 -41.90
N PHE A 15 -29.68 17.55 -42.68
CA PHE A 15 -28.27 17.12 -42.73
C PHE A 15 -27.56 17.36 -41.39
N VAL A 16 -27.79 18.51 -40.75
CA VAL A 16 -27.21 18.80 -39.44
C VAL A 16 -27.77 17.84 -38.37
N VAL A 17 -29.07 17.57 -38.40
CA VAL A 17 -29.71 16.64 -37.45
C VAL A 17 -29.16 15.22 -37.63
N SER A 18 -29.00 14.73 -38.87
CA SER A 18 -28.46 13.40 -39.11
C SER A 18 -26.98 13.28 -38.72
N ALA A 19 -26.17 14.32 -38.95
CA ALA A 19 -24.79 14.38 -38.50
C ALA A 19 -24.69 14.33 -36.96
N LEU A 20 -25.51 15.11 -36.26
CA LEU A 20 -25.57 15.09 -34.79
C LEU A 20 -26.04 13.74 -34.24
N GLN A 21 -27.01 13.10 -34.90
CA GLN A 21 -27.46 11.76 -34.53
C GLN A 21 -26.33 10.73 -34.70
N SER A 22 -25.60 10.78 -35.82
CA SER A 22 -24.44 9.92 -36.05
C SER A 22 -23.35 10.12 -35.00
N GLU A 23 -23.04 11.38 -34.65
CA GLU A 23 -22.09 11.68 -33.58
C GLU A 23 -22.56 11.17 -32.21
N LEU A 24 -23.87 11.25 -31.92
CA LEU A 24 -24.45 10.75 -30.68
C LEU A 24 -24.34 9.22 -30.61
N ASP A 25 -24.71 8.52 -31.69
CA ASP A 25 -24.64 7.06 -31.79
C ASP A 25 -23.18 6.57 -31.63
N GLU A 26 -22.22 7.28 -32.23
CA GLU A 26 -20.80 7.03 -32.02
C GLU A 26 -20.39 7.20 -30.54
N ARG A 27 -20.85 8.26 -29.88
CA ARG A 27 -20.56 8.48 -28.45
C ARG A 27 -21.20 7.40 -27.58
N GLU A 28 -22.43 7.01 -27.86
CA GLU A 28 -23.11 5.92 -27.15
C GLU A 28 -22.35 4.59 -27.30
N SER A 29 -21.90 4.27 -28.52
CA SER A 29 -21.11 3.07 -28.77
C SER A 29 -19.78 3.07 -28.02
N LYS A 30 -19.08 4.22 -27.99
CA LYS A 30 -17.84 4.41 -27.23
C LYS A 30 -18.09 4.26 -25.72
N ILE A 31 -19.16 4.83 -25.19
CA ILE A 31 -19.54 4.70 -23.78
C ILE A 31 -19.80 3.23 -23.43
N ARG A 32 -20.59 2.51 -24.24
CA ARG A 32 -20.86 1.08 -24.00
C ARG A 32 -19.60 0.22 -24.04
N ALA A 33 -18.69 0.51 -24.97
CA ALA A 33 -17.40 -0.19 -25.05
C ALA A 33 -16.54 0.05 -23.79
N LEU A 34 -16.50 1.28 -23.29
CA LEU A 34 -15.80 1.64 -22.06
C LEU A 34 -16.43 0.98 -20.83
N GLU A 35 -17.76 0.95 -20.73
CA GLU A 35 -18.47 0.27 -19.65
C GLU A 35 -18.20 -1.25 -19.66
N ALA A 36 -18.20 -1.88 -20.83
CA ALA A 36 -17.88 -3.29 -20.97
C ALA A 36 -16.42 -3.60 -20.60
N ALA A 37 -15.47 -2.75 -21.00
CA ALA A 37 -14.08 -2.87 -20.62
C ALA A 37 -13.89 -2.71 -19.10
N LEU A 38 -14.54 -1.71 -18.50
CA LEU A 38 -14.50 -1.48 -17.06
C LEU A 38 -15.05 -2.67 -16.27
N LYS A 39 -16.15 -3.27 -16.72
CA LYS A 39 -16.73 -4.47 -16.09
C LYS A 39 -15.80 -5.67 -16.17
N ARG A 40 -15.10 -5.87 -17.30
CA ARG A 40 -14.10 -6.94 -17.44
C ARG A 40 -12.92 -6.73 -16.49
N GLU A 41 -12.39 -5.50 -16.41
CA GLU A 41 -11.33 -5.21 -15.45
C GLU A 41 -11.78 -5.43 -13.99
N GLN A 42 -13.01 -5.05 -13.65
CA GLN A 42 -13.57 -5.30 -12.32
C GLN A 42 -13.69 -6.80 -12.03
N SER A 43 -14.13 -7.61 -13.01
CA SER A 43 -14.18 -9.06 -12.84
C SER A 43 -12.80 -9.67 -12.70
N ASP A 44 -11.82 -9.22 -13.50
CA ASP A 44 -10.45 -9.74 -13.46
C ASP A 44 -9.77 -9.43 -12.12
N MET A 45 -9.93 -8.20 -11.62
CA MET A 45 -9.42 -7.81 -10.30
C MET A 45 -10.09 -8.59 -9.16
N THR A 46 -11.40 -8.83 -9.27
CA THR A 46 -12.13 -9.62 -8.26
C THR A 46 -11.64 -11.07 -8.26
N ALA A 47 -11.46 -11.67 -9.44
CA ALA A 47 -10.94 -13.01 -9.58
C ALA A 47 -9.52 -13.15 -9.00
N LEU A 48 -8.61 -12.20 -9.27
CA LEU A 48 -7.27 -12.22 -8.68
C LEU A 48 -7.29 -12.13 -7.14
N LEU A 49 -8.15 -11.28 -6.58
CA LEU A 49 -8.29 -11.19 -5.12
C LEU A 49 -8.88 -12.46 -4.51
N GLU A 50 -9.84 -13.10 -5.20
CA GLU A 50 -10.39 -14.39 -4.78
C GLU A 50 -9.33 -15.49 -4.79
N ASP A 51 -8.48 -15.53 -5.81
CA ASP A 51 -7.34 -16.46 -5.90
C ASP A 51 -6.32 -16.22 -4.78
N GLU A 52 -5.94 -14.96 -4.51
CA GLU A 52 -5.06 -14.60 -3.40
C GLU A 52 -5.64 -15.01 -2.04
N VAL A 53 -6.94 -14.78 -1.83
CA VAL A 53 -7.63 -15.22 -0.60
C VAL A 53 -7.61 -16.74 -0.50
N ALA A 54 -7.88 -17.47 -1.57
CA ALA A 54 -7.84 -18.92 -1.59
C ALA A 54 -6.44 -19.46 -1.26
N GLU A 55 -5.38 -18.85 -1.79
CA GLU A 55 -4.00 -19.20 -1.47
C GLU A 55 -3.68 -18.93 0.01
N LEU A 56 -4.08 -17.78 0.53
CA LEU A 56 -3.89 -17.42 1.94
C LEU A 56 -4.65 -18.36 2.88
N GLU A 57 -5.86 -18.78 2.51
CA GLU A 57 -6.59 -19.80 3.25
C GLU A 57 -5.88 -21.15 3.24
N ALA A 58 -5.32 -21.57 2.10
CA ALA A 58 -4.54 -22.81 2.01
C ALA A 58 -3.29 -22.74 2.90
N ARG A 59 -2.56 -21.61 2.88
CA ARG A 59 -1.42 -21.37 3.77
C ARG A 59 -1.83 -21.39 5.24
N ARG A 60 -2.97 -20.78 5.58
CA ARG A 60 -3.53 -20.81 6.95
C ARG A 60 -3.84 -22.25 7.40
N ARG A 61 -4.41 -23.08 6.52
CA ARG A 61 -4.71 -24.49 6.82
C ARG A 61 -3.44 -25.31 7.03
N ALA A 62 -2.41 -25.10 6.20
CA ALA A 62 -1.12 -25.78 6.37
C ALA A 62 -0.46 -25.44 7.72
N ILE A 63 -0.41 -24.15 8.08
CA ILE A 63 0.11 -23.71 9.38
C ILE A 63 -0.71 -24.31 10.53
N ALA A 64 -2.03 -24.40 10.40
CA ALA A 64 -2.87 -25.03 11.42
C ALA A 64 -2.52 -26.52 11.64
N GLN A 65 -2.27 -27.27 10.56
CA GLN A 65 -1.84 -28.67 10.66
C GLN A 65 -0.45 -28.81 11.31
N GLU A 66 0.48 -27.91 10.98
CA GLU A 66 1.79 -27.88 11.64
C GLU A 66 1.65 -27.61 13.14
N LEU A 67 0.79 -26.66 13.53
CA LEU A 67 0.50 -26.36 14.94
C LEU A 67 -0.11 -27.57 15.66
N GLU A 68 -1.04 -28.30 15.05
CA GLU A 68 -1.60 -29.54 15.61
C GLU A 68 -0.51 -30.60 15.84
N GLY A 69 0.43 -30.74 14.90
CA GLY A 69 1.59 -31.62 15.05
C GLY A 69 2.49 -31.21 16.22
N VAL A 70 2.76 -29.92 16.37
CA VAL A 70 3.51 -29.37 17.51
C VAL A 70 2.79 -29.63 18.83
N ASP A 71 1.47 -29.44 18.88
CA ASP A 71 0.67 -29.69 20.09
C ASP A 71 0.65 -31.18 20.48
N ALA A 72 0.61 -32.09 19.51
CA ALA A 72 0.75 -33.52 19.73
C ALA A 72 2.12 -33.87 20.36
N LEU A 73 3.20 -33.30 19.83
CA LEU A 73 4.55 -33.47 20.40
C LEU A 73 4.65 -32.90 21.82
N ILE A 74 4.07 -31.73 22.07
CA ILE A 74 4.02 -31.14 23.42
C ILE A 74 3.30 -32.08 24.38
N LYS A 75 2.18 -32.68 23.95
CA LYS A 75 1.41 -33.64 24.76
C LYS A 75 2.21 -34.89 25.08
N GLU A 76 2.89 -35.48 24.10
CA GLU A 76 3.76 -36.64 24.29
C GLU A 76 4.90 -36.33 25.27
N LYS A 77 5.61 -35.22 25.07
CA LYS A 77 6.70 -34.79 25.97
C LYS A 77 6.20 -34.54 27.39
N LYS A 78 5.01 -33.96 27.56
CA LYS A 78 4.38 -33.80 28.90
C LYS A 78 4.10 -35.14 29.57
N GLN A 79 3.59 -36.13 28.82
CA GLN A 79 3.35 -37.47 29.36
C GLN A 79 4.66 -38.16 29.78
N LEU A 80 5.72 -38.02 28.98
CA LEU A 80 7.06 -38.53 29.33
C LEU A 80 7.60 -37.88 30.62
N ILE A 81 7.42 -36.56 30.78
CA ILE A 81 7.80 -35.85 32.01
C ILE A 81 6.99 -36.36 33.21
N GLN A 82 5.69 -36.61 33.07
CA GLN A 82 4.88 -37.16 34.15
C GLN A 82 5.30 -38.59 34.51
N ARG A 83 5.57 -39.43 33.50
CA ARG A 83 6.02 -40.81 33.69
C ARG A 83 7.37 -40.85 34.39
N SER A 84 8.34 -40.04 33.96
CA SER A 84 9.66 -39.96 34.61
C SER A 84 9.58 -39.44 36.06
N LYS A 85 8.71 -38.46 36.34
CA LYS A 85 8.42 -38.02 37.73
C LYS A 85 7.81 -39.14 38.57
N SER A 86 6.89 -39.93 38.01
CA SER A 86 6.28 -41.06 38.71
C SER A 86 7.26 -42.22 38.98
N ASP A 87 8.16 -42.50 38.04
CA ASP A 87 9.20 -43.52 38.20
C ASP A 87 10.27 -43.08 39.21
N ALA A 88 10.65 -41.79 39.22
CA ALA A 88 11.52 -41.22 40.24
C ALA A 88 10.89 -41.31 41.64
N ALA A 89 9.57 -41.07 41.77
CA ALA A 89 8.84 -41.24 43.02
C ALA A 89 8.79 -42.70 43.49
N LYS A 90 8.59 -43.67 42.57
CA LYS A 90 8.67 -45.11 42.87
C LYS A 90 10.08 -45.54 43.31
N LYS A 91 11.14 -45.00 42.68
CA LYS A 91 12.53 -45.30 43.03
C LYS A 91 12.90 -44.74 44.40
N LYS A 92 12.42 -43.53 44.77
CA LYS A 92 12.53 -43.00 46.15
C LYS A 92 11.77 -43.84 47.17
N LYS A 93 10.55 -44.30 46.86
CA LYS A 93 9.76 -45.20 47.73
C LYS A 93 10.39 -46.59 47.92
N LYS A 94 11.12 -47.10 46.91
CA LYS A 94 11.85 -48.38 47.01
C LYS A 94 13.15 -48.25 47.82
N LYS A 95 13.80 -47.08 47.78
CA LYS A 95 14.94 -46.73 48.65
C LYS A 95 14.54 -46.44 50.11
N SER A 96 13.30 -46.02 50.36
CA SER A 96 12.78 -45.80 51.73
C SER A 96 12.13 -47.05 52.34
N LYS A 97 12.02 -48.17 51.61
CA LYS A 97 11.49 -49.45 52.14
C LYS A 97 12.58 -50.39 52.68
N SER A 98 13.85 -49.96 52.65
CA SER A 98 15.00 -50.68 53.24
C SER A 98 15.52 -50.07 54.54
N VAL A 99 14.78 -49.16 55.18
CA VAL A 99 15.08 -48.68 56.55
C VAL A 99 13.77 -48.55 57.32
N VAL A 100 13.57 -49.42 58.30
CA VAL A 100 12.46 -49.36 59.28
C VAL A 100 12.92 -48.52 60.47
N SER A 101 12.18 -47.46 60.84
CA SER A 101 11.54 -47.30 62.16
C SER A 101 11.06 -45.85 62.48
N SER A 102 9.76 -45.74 62.75
CA SER A 102 9.06 -44.92 63.77
C SER A 102 8.94 -43.37 63.72
N PRO A 103 7.88 -42.77 64.33
CA PRO A 103 7.05 -41.73 63.69
C PRO A 103 6.88 -40.40 64.47
N ARG A 104 6.39 -39.30 63.85
CA ARG A 104 5.59 -38.24 64.52
C ARG A 104 4.87 -37.22 63.60
N ALA A 105 3.57 -37.02 63.90
CA ALA A 105 2.69 -35.84 63.84
C ALA A 105 2.54 -34.90 62.61
N ALA A 106 1.34 -34.95 62.01
CA ALA A 106 0.29 -33.91 61.86
C ALA A 106 0.55 -32.48 61.29
N VAL A 107 -0.44 -32.06 60.47
CA VAL A 107 -1.15 -30.76 60.37
C VAL A 107 -1.32 -30.21 58.92
N GLU A 108 -2.59 -29.82 58.65
CA GLU A 108 -3.26 -29.05 57.56
C GLU A 108 -2.46 -27.89 56.91
N GLU A 109 -2.80 -27.21 55.79
CA GLU A 109 -4.06 -26.87 55.09
C GLU A 109 -3.71 -26.27 53.68
N LYS A 110 -4.67 -26.20 52.75
CA LYS A 110 -4.72 -25.33 51.53
C LYS A 110 -5.55 -24.05 51.89
N PRO A 111 -5.78 -22.98 51.08
CA PRO A 111 -5.72 -22.82 49.61
C PRO A 111 -5.29 -21.40 49.05
N GLN A 112 -5.34 -21.23 47.72
CA GLN A 112 -5.33 -19.96 46.94
C GLN A 112 -6.65 -19.16 47.08
N PRO A 113 -6.78 -17.86 46.67
CA PRO A 113 -7.40 -17.47 45.34
C PRO A 113 -6.99 -16.05 44.77
N LYS A 114 -6.93 -15.77 43.44
CA LYS A 114 -7.88 -15.25 42.38
C LYS A 114 -8.05 -13.71 42.17
N GLU A 115 -8.18 -13.35 40.87
CA GLU A 115 -8.94 -12.24 40.17
C GLU A 115 -8.52 -10.77 40.38
N ASN A 116 -8.70 -9.80 39.46
CA ASN A 116 -9.87 -9.50 38.61
C ASN A 116 -9.50 -8.52 37.45
N GLY A 117 -10.35 -8.44 36.40
CA GLY A 117 -10.23 -7.55 35.23
C GLY A 117 -10.90 -6.17 35.35
N LYS A 118 -10.85 -5.35 34.27
CA LYS A 118 -11.78 -4.23 34.03
C LYS A 118 -11.81 -3.74 32.56
N GLU A 119 -13.04 -3.63 32.06
CA GLU A 119 -13.49 -3.13 30.76
C GLU A 119 -13.94 -1.65 30.92
N GLN A 120 -13.75 -0.79 29.92
CA GLN A 120 -14.23 0.61 29.93
C GLN A 120 -14.99 0.98 28.66
N VAL A 121 -16.16 1.59 28.87
CA VAL A 121 -17.19 1.99 27.90
C VAL A 121 -16.95 3.44 27.43
N ALA A 122 -17.14 3.73 26.13
CA ALA A 122 -16.97 5.05 25.53
C ALA A 122 -18.29 5.75 25.14
N SER A 123 -18.35 7.08 25.37
CA SER A 123 -19.53 7.97 25.26
C SER A 123 -19.65 8.77 23.94
N PRO A 124 -20.83 9.36 23.63
CA PRO A 124 -21.31 9.66 22.25
C PRO A 124 -20.75 10.90 21.51
N LYS A 125 -19.83 11.68 22.08
CA LYS A 125 -19.33 12.93 21.44
C LYS A 125 -18.28 12.72 20.32
N ALA A 126 -17.79 11.50 20.12
CA ALA A 126 -16.79 11.15 19.11
C ALA A 126 -17.36 10.99 17.68
N LYS A 127 -18.67 10.77 17.52
CA LYS A 127 -19.30 10.44 16.23
C LYS A 127 -19.32 11.60 15.22
N LYS A 128 -19.43 12.85 15.67
CA LYS A 128 -19.55 14.02 14.78
C LYS A 128 -18.21 14.48 14.18
N LYS A 129 -17.10 14.27 14.89
CA LYS A 129 -15.73 14.55 14.39
C LYS A 129 -15.24 13.44 13.45
N GLN A 130 -15.67 12.20 13.66
CA GLN A 130 -15.41 11.07 12.76
C GLN A 130 -16.12 11.21 11.41
N GLN A 131 -17.37 11.69 11.37
CA GLN A 131 -18.09 11.86 10.09
C GLN A 131 -17.47 12.92 9.17
N LYS A 132 -16.92 14.01 9.71
CA LYS A 132 -16.24 15.04 8.90
C LYS A 132 -14.89 14.56 8.36
N LYS A 133 -14.18 13.70 9.11
CA LYS A 133 -12.94 13.04 8.68
C LYS A 133 -13.20 11.96 7.63
N LYS A 134 -14.30 11.20 7.77
CA LYS A 134 -14.75 10.19 6.77
C LYS A 134 -15.18 10.82 5.44
N LYS A 135 -15.86 11.97 5.43
CA LYS A 135 -16.20 12.67 4.17
C LYS A 135 -14.98 13.22 3.43
N ALA A 136 -13.96 13.71 4.15
CA ALA A 136 -12.70 14.14 3.53
C ALA A 136 -11.88 12.95 2.98
N ALA A 137 -11.91 11.81 3.68
CA ALA A 137 -11.29 10.56 3.21
C ALA A 137 -12.02 9.98 1.97
N ALA A 138 -13.36 9.99 1.97
CA ALA A 138 -14.16 9.54 0.83
C ALA A 138 -14.02 10.45 -0.41
N ALA A 139 -13.84 11.76 -0.21
CA ALA A 139 -13.55 12.68 -1.30
C ALA A 139 -12.11 12.54 -1.84
N ALA A 140 -11.17 12.09 -1.00
CA ALA A 140 -9.84 11.69 -1.44
C ALA A 140 -9.93 10.37 -2.24
N GLU A 141 -10.66 9.35 -1.76
CA GLU A 141 -10.97 8.08 -2.49
C GLU A 141 -11.61 8.31 -3.85
N ALA A 142 -12.61 9.19 -3.96
CA ALA A 142 -13.25 9.48 -5.25
C ALA A 142 -12.33 10.20 -6.27
N ARG A 143 -11.22 10.80 -5.80
CA ARG A 143 -10.16 11.34 -6.66
C ARG A 143 -9.14 10.26 -7.06
N TRP A 144 -8.98 9.21 -6.26
CA TRP A 144 -8.12 8.06 -6.53
C TRP A 144 -8.63 7.19 -7.68
N ASP A 145 -9.94 6.95 -7.77
CA ASP A 145 -10.54 6.09 -8.81
C ASP A 145 -10.39 6.63 -10.24
N ARG A 146 -10.13 7.92 -10.40
CA ARG A 146 -10.06 8.59 -11.71
C ARG A 146 -8.69 8.47 -12.41
N LEU A 147 -7.67 7.98 -11.71
CA LEU A 147 -6.33 7.69 -12.26
C LEU A 147 -6.01 6.21 -12.01
N LYS A 148 -6.65 5.33 -12.77
CA LYS A 148 -6.33 3.90 -12.76
C LYS A 148 -4.99 3.62 -13.43
N TRP A 149 -4.22 2.82 -12.72
CA TRP A 149 -2.92 2.26 -13.05
C TRP A 149 -2.99 1.31 -14.26
N ARG A 150 -2.04 1.46 -15.20
CA ARG A 150 -1.65 0.45 -16.19
C ARG A 150 -0.16 0.16 -15.95
N GLY A 151 0.17 -0.92 -15.27
CA GLY A 151 1.56 -1.27 -15.00
C GLY A 151 1.68 -2.68 -14.45
N GLN A 152 2.02 -3.62 -15.34
CA GLN A 152 2.60 -4.91 -14.95
C GLN A 152 4.08 -4.69 -14.61
N GLY A 153 4.51 -5.12 -13.42
CA GLY A 153 5.92 -5.16 -13.06
C GLY A 153 6.16 -5.23 -11.55
N GLU A 154 6.81 -6.29 -11.10
CA GLU A 154 7.23 -6.59 -9.72
C GLU A 154 8.32 -5.64 -9.16
N LYS A 155 8.37 -4.37 -9.59
CA LYS A 155 9.33 -3.38 -9.11
C LYS A 155 8.66 -2.43 -8.13
N THR A 156 9.23 -2.33 -6.93
CA THR A 156 8.83 -1.35 -5.92
C THR A 156 9.30 0.04 -6.35
N GLU A 157 8.48 0.69 -7.17
CA GLU A 157 8.61 2.07 -7.59
C GLU A 157 7.76 2.99 -6.71
N CYS A 158 8.28 4.20 -6.49
CA CYS A 158 7.47 5.31 -6.01
C CYS A 158 7.15 6.21 -7.21
N ASP A 159 5.86 6.42 -7.48
CA ASP A 159 5.42 7.07 -8.71
C ASP A 159 5.02 8.51 -8.45
N VAL A 160 5.53 9.43 -9.25
CA VAL A 160 5.09 10.82 -9.24
C VAL A 160 4.27 11.09 -10.49
N PHE A 161 2.98 11.34 -10.31
CA PHE A 161 2.06 11.65 -11.39
C PHE A 161 2.05 13.16 -11.63
N SER A 162 2.14 13.51 -12.91
CA SER A 162 1.95 14.86 -13.42
C SER A 162 0.54 14.96 -14.03
N GLN A 163 0.11 16.15 -14.46
CA GLN A 163 -1.21 16.38 -15.07
C GLN A 163 -1.43 15.72 -16.45
N ASN A 164 -0.41 15.07 -17.00
CA ASN A 164 -0.44 14.30 -18.25
C ASN A 164 -0.67 12.82 -17.95
N SER A 165 -1.06 12.03 -18.95
CA SER A 165 -1.27 10.58 -18.76
C SER A 165 0.05 9.83 -18.49
N ASN A 166 1.19 10.50 -18.73
CA ASN A 166 2.55 10.02 -18.50
C ASN A 166 2.94 10.15 -17.01
N THR A 167 3.80 9.25 -16.54
CA THR A 167 4.19 9.18 -15.11
C THR A 167 5.69 9.29 -14.95
N VAL A 168 6.13 10.03 -13.93
CA VAL A 168 7.54 10.05 -13.52
C VAL A 168 7.81 8.91 -12.54
N VAL A 169 8.64 8.01 -13.03
CA VAL A 169 9.30 6.85 -12.46
C VAL A 169 10.38 7.12 -11.41
N TYR A 170 10.25 6.89 -10.09
CA TYR A 170 11.40 6.86 -9.17
C TYR A 170 11.70 5.42 -8.75
N ALA A 171 12.68 4.82 -9.43
CA ALA A 171 13.09 3.44 -9.23
C ALA A 171 14.26 3.34 -8.24
N GLY A 172 14.07 2.54 -7.20
CA GLY A 172 15.17 2.12 -6.33
C GLY A 172 16.11 1.17 -7.05
N CYS A 173 17.40 1.49 -7.05
CA CYS A 173 18.44 0.68 -7.68
C CYS A 173 19.16 -0.17 -6.64
N LYS A 174 19.33 -1.44 -6.96
CA LYS A 174 20.00 -2.43 -6.11
C LYS A 174 21.36 -2.78 -6.71
N THR A 175 22.25 -3.31 -5.90
CA THR A 175 23.47 -3.95 -6.39
C THR A 175 23.15 -5.13 -7.32
N PRO A 176 24.08 -5.57 -8.17
CA PRO A 176 23.88 -6.73 -9.05
C PRO A 176 23.41 -8.00 -8.31
N ASP A 177 23.87 -8.18 -7.08
CA ASP A 177 23.49 -9.32 -6.22
C ASP A 177 22.10 -9.17 -5.58
N GLY A 178 21.46 -8.00 -5.73
CA GLY A 178 20.13 -7.69 -5.19
C GLY A 178 20.07 -7.55 -3.66
N LYS A 179 21.21 -7.65 -2.95
CA LYS A 179 21.27 -7.71 -1.48
C LYS A 179 21.35 -6.33 -0.80
N ALA A 180 21.74 -5.30 -1.54
CA ALA A 180 21.92 -3.95 -1.02
C ALA A 180 21.48 -2.90 -2.04
N LEU A 181 21.28 -1.67 -1.59
CA LEU A 181 21.10 -0.52 -2.48
C LEU A 181 22.41 -0.23 -3.23
N ASP A 182 22.30 0.23 -4.47
CA ASP A 182 23.45 0.71 -5.22
C ASP A 182 24.04 1.93 -4.51
N ALA A 183 25.33 1.86 -4.17
CA ALA A 183 25.99 2.92 -3.40
C ALA A 183 26.20 4.21 -4.20
N THR A 184 26.29 4.12 -5.53
CA THR A 184 26.58 5.24 -6.43
C THR A 184 25.28 5.88 -6.92
N THR A 185 24.33 5.04 -7.34
CA THR A 185 23.05 5.46 -7.91
C THR A 185 21.92 4.70 -7.24
N PRO A 186 21.57 4.97 -5.96
CA PRO A 186 20.53 4.22 -5.23
C PRO A 186 19.11 4.47 -5.76
N ILE A 187 18.93 5.51 -6.57
CA ILE A 187 17.64 5.90 -7.16
C ILE A 187 17.84 6.46 -8.56
N LYS A 188 17.03 5.99 -9.51
CA LYS A 188 16.97 6.49 -10.89
C LYS A 188 15.59 7.09 -11.15
N VAL A 189 15.56 8.15 -11.94
CA VAL A 189 14.31 8.81 -12.35
C VAL A 189 14.15 8.85 -13.86
N TYR A 190 12.94 8.56 -14.35
CA TYR A 190 12.61 8.54 -15.78
C TYR A 190 11.10 8.70 -16.00
N TRP A 191 10.68 9.06 -17.20
CA TRP A 191 9.29 9.06 -17.63
C TRP A 191 8.85 7.70 -18.16
N ILE A 192 7.61 7.32 -17.90
CA ILE A 192 6.88 6.32 -18.68
C ILE A 192 5.83 7.06 -19.52
N MET A 193 5.94 6.94 -20.84
CA MET A 193 5.11 7.65 -21.80
C MET A 193 3.88 6.84 -22.19
N TYR A 194 2.90 6.74 -21.29
CA TYR A 194 1.67 5.97 -21.48
C TYR A 194 0.81 6.39 -22.68
N GLU A 195 1.02 7.59 -23.20
CA GLU A 195 0.32 8.09 -24.39
C GLU A 195 0.91 7.55 -25.70
N LYS A 196 2.12 6.99 -25.66
CA LYS A 196 2.80 6.42 -26.83
C LYS A 196 2.62 4.90 -26.83
N ASP A 197 2.50 4.34 -28.04
CA ASP A 197 2.39 2.89 -28.20
C ASP A 197 3.61 2.17 -27.60
N GLY A 198 3.37 1.08 -26.88
CA GLY A 198 4.39 0.35 -26.14
C GLY A 198 4.92 1.04 -24.86
N ASN A 199 4.38 2.19 -24.45
CA ASN A 199 4.74 2.92 -23.22
C ASN A 199 6.27 3.11 -23.02
N PRO A 200 6.99 3.71 -23.98
CA PRO A 200 8.44 3.87 -23.90
C PRO A 200 8.86 4.71 -22.68
N THR A 201 10.11 4.51 -22.26
CA THR A 201 10.72 5.29 -21.18
C THR A 201 11.60 6.42 -21.71
N GLU A 202 11.58 7.59 -21.07
CA GLU A 202 12.38 8.75 -21.45
C GLU A 202 13.12 9.35 -20.24
N GLU A 203 14.30 9.92 -20.43
CA GLU A 203 15.01 10.62 -19.35
C GLU A 203 14.44 12.01 -19.12
N LEU A 204 14.54 12.51 -17.88
CA LEU A 204 14.19 13.89 -17.57
C LEU A 204 15.14 14.86 -18.29
N ASN A 205 14.57 15.89 -18.92
CA ASN A 205 15.37 17.00 -19.44
C ASN A 205 15.93 17.87 -18.29
N MET A 206 16.82 18.80 -18.61
CA MET A 206 17.51 19.63 -17.61
C MET A 206 16.56 20.49 -16.77
N ILE A 207 15.48 20.99 -17.38
CA ILE A 207 14.50 21.85 -16.69
C ILE A 207 13.68 21.02 -15.71
N GLU A 208 13.16 19.87 -16.15
CA GLU A 208 12.38 18.93 -15.33
C GLU A 208 13.17 18.40 -14.13
N ARG A 209 14.45 18.09 -14.37
CA ARG A 209 15.39 17.66 -13.33
C ARG A 209 15.60 18.73 -12.26
N ASN A 210 15.66 20.00 -12.65
CA ASN A 210 15.96 21.08 -11.70
C ASN A 210 14.72 21.66 -11.02
N THR A 211 13.52 21.46 -11.58
CA THR A 211 12.28 22.08 -11.08
C THR A 211 11.54 21.16 -10.13
N ALA A 212 10.93 20.07 -10.63
CA ALA A 212 9.91 19.34 -9.89
C ALA A 212 10.10 17.82 -9.83
N TYR A 213 10.78 17.24 -10.82
CA TYR A 213 10.86 15.78 -10.97
C TYR A 213 12.25 15.22 -10.67
N GLY A 214 13.28 16.07 -10.54
CA GLY A 214 14.61 15.56 -10.24
C GLY A 214 14.71 14.97 -8.84
N VAL A 215 15.68 14.07 -8.71
CA VAL A 215 16.13 13.52 -7.43
C VAL A 215 17.64 13.61 -7.34
N THR A 216 18.14 13.97 -6.17
CA THR A 216 19.55 13.82 -5.80
C THR A 216 19.64 12.87 -4.63
N SER A 217 20.69 12.07 -4.53
CA SER A 217 20.89 11.15 -3.41
C SER A 217 22.26 11.31 -2.77
N LYS A 218 22.34 11.02 -1.47
CA LYS A 218 23.58 10.97 -0.70
C LYS A 218 23.52 9.81 0.31
N PRO A 219 24.66 9.27 0.75
CA PRO A 219 24.69 8.30 1.86
C PRO A 219 24.04 8.88 3.13
N SER A 220 23.36 8.03 3.90
CA SER A 220 22.88 8.35 5.24
C SER A 220 23.96 8.04 6.28
N ASP A 221 23.82 8.59 7.49
CA ASP A 221 24.62 8.20 8.65
C ASP A 221 24.32 6.76 9.11
N VAL A 222 23.17 6.21 8.71
CA VAL A 222 22.76 4.84 9.00
C VAL A 222 23.24 3.90 7.88
N PRO A 223 24.02 2.85 8.20
CA PRO A 223 24.48 1.88 7.22
C PRO A 223 23.32 1.22 6.45
N GLY A 224 23.43 1.20 5.12
CA GLY A 224 22.41 0.61 4.24
C GLY A 224 21.22 1.52 3.94
N GLU A 225 21.22 2.75 4.44
CA GLU A 225 20.24 3.78 4.08
C GLU A 225 20.86 4.88 3.23
N HIS A 226 20.07 5.44 2.33
CA HIS A 226 20.43 6.62 1.53
C HIS A 226 19.40 7.71 1.73
N MET A 227 19.85 8.97 1.74
CA MET A 227 18.94 10.11 1.70
C MET A 227 18.68 10.49 0.26
N ALA A 228 17.42 10.61 -0.11
CA ALA A 228 16.96 11.15 -1.38
C ALA A 228 16.29 12.50 -1.16
N ASN A 229 16.68 13.49 -1.97
CA ASN A 229 16.04 14.79 -2.02
C ASN A 229 15.30 14.90 -3.36
N ILE A 230 13.97 14.87 -3.29
CA ILE A 230 13.07 14.97 -4.43
C ILE A 230 12.73 16.45 -4.62
N ALA A 231 12.89 16.97 -5.84
CA ALA A 231 12.79 18.39 -6.12
C ALA A 231 11.43 19.02 -5.73
N SER A 232 10.33 18.26 -5.79
CA SER A 232 8.99 18.68 -5.34
C SER A 232 8.77 18.58 -3.82
N LEU A 233 9.65 17.89 -3.09
CA LEU A 233 9.54 17.61 -1.64
C LEU A 233 10.74 18.15 -0.84
N ARG A 234 11.31 19.29 -1.24
CA ARG A 234 12.52 19.88 -0.60
C ARG A 234 12.37 20.25 0.89
N ASP A 235 11.15 20.30 1.42
CA ASP A 235 10.86 20.62 2.81
C ASP A 235 10.98 19.43 3.76
N ARG A 236 11.25 18.24 3.23
CA ARG A 236 11.33 17.00 4.00
C ARG A 236 12.41 16.09 3.43
N GLU A 237 12.90 15.23 4.29
CA GLU A 237 13.85 14.20 3.89
C GLU A 237 13.08 12.95 3.44
N CYS A 238 13.57 12.31 2.38
CA CYS A 238 13.16 10.97 2.00
C CYS A 238 14.33 10.02 2.28
N THR A 239 14.09 8.95 3.02
CA THR A 239 15.07 7.91 3.32
C THR A 239 14.77 6.69 2.46
N LEU A 240 15.74 6.27 1.67
CA LEU A 240 15.73 5.03 0.91
C LEU A 240 16.38 3.93 1.74
N ARG A 241 15.71 2.77 1.83
CA ARG A 241 16.24 1.58 2.48
C ARG A 241 15.63 0.32 1.89
N MET A 242 16.22 -0.83 2.17
CA MET A 242 15.63 -2.11 1.81
C MET A 242 14.82 -2.71 2.96
N ASP A 243 13.73 -3.38 2.61
CA ASP A 243 13.00 -4.23 3.56
C ASP A 243 13.62 -5.63 3.66
N LYS A 244 13.03 -6.48 4.51
CA LYS A 244 13.48 -7.87 4.70
C LYS A 244 13.24 -8.76 3.47
N HIS A 245 12.36 -8.35 2.56
CA HIS A 245 12.02 -9.06 1.34
C HIS A 245 12.86 -8.58 0.13
N GLY A 246 13.77 -7.63 0.36
CA GLY A 246 14.65 -7.08 -0.67
C GLY A 246 14.00 -5.96 -1.49
N ASN A 247 12.85 -5.43 -1.08
CA ASN A 247 12.19 -4.32 -1.74
C ASN A 247 12.80 -2.99 -1.33
N VAL A 248 12.88 -2.03 -2.27
CA VAL A 248 13.33 -0.68 -1.95
C VAL A 248 12.15 0.14 -1.47
N LEU A 249 12.29 0.73 -0.29
CA LEU A 249 11.29 1.58 0.34
C LEU A 249 11.78 3.02 0.38
N ALA A 250 10.91 3.95 0.01
CA ALA A 250 11.08 5.37 0.25
C ALA A 250 10.23 5.79 1.46
N LEU A 251 10.87 6.20 2.56
CA LEU A 251 10.21 6.66 3.77
C LEU A 251 10.32 8.17 3.91
N THR A 252 9.22 8.84 4.26
CA THR A 252 9.24 10.28 4.49
C THR A 252 8.24 10.68 5.57
N THR A 253 8.15 11.98 5.84
CA THR A 253 7.11 12.55 6.69
C THR A 253 5.91 12.94 5.85
N ILE A 254 4.74 12.41 6.18
CA ILE A 254 3.46 12.72 5.52
C ILE A 254 2.44 13.08 6.58
N ASN A 255 1.88 14.29 6.48
CA ASN A 255 0.88 14.86 7.39
C ASN A 255 1.33 14.82 8.87
N GLY A 256 2.60 15.20 9.10
CA GLY A 256 3.23 15.21 10.42
C GLY A 256 3.61 13.83 10.98
N LYS A 257 3.26 12.73 10.31
CA LYS A 257 3.68 11.37 10.68
C LYS A 257 5.01 11.03 10.03
N LYS A 258 6.03 10.71 10.82
CA LYS A 258 7.37 10.32 10.34
C LYS A 258 7.40 8.85 9.93
N GLY A 259 8.29 8.49 9.00
CA GLY A 259 8.54 7.10 8.60
C GLY A 259 7.38 6.47 7.83
N MET A 260 6.58 7.27 7.13
CA MET A 260 5.51 6.79 6.28
C MET A 260 6.08 6.37 4.93
N LEU A 261 5.58 5.26 4.39
CA LEU A 261 5.99 4.76 3.08
C LEU A 261 5.40 5.67 1.99
N LEU A 262 6.26 6.34 1.24
CA LEU A 262 5.88 7.17 0.11
C LEU A 262 5.43 6.26 -1.04
N ARG A 263 4.20 6.46 -1.52
CA ARG A 263 3.63 5.68 -2.62
C ARG A 263 3.48 6.51 -3.87
N ARG A 264 2.86 7.69 -3.72
CA ARG A 264 2.50 8.52 -4.85
C ARG A 264 2.66 10.00 -4.52
N VAL A 265 3.19 10.77 -5.45
CA VAL A 265 3.16 12.23 -5.38
C VAL A 265 2.46 12.75 -6.62
N PHE A 266 1.55 13.70 -6.48
CA PHE A 266 0.95 14.39 -7.60
C PHE A 266 1.38 15.85 -7.55
N VAL A 267 2.00 16.32 -8.62
CA VAL A 267 2.53 17.68 -8.71
C VAL A 267 1.68 18.48 -9.68
N GLN A 268 1.02 19.51 -9.16
CA GLN A 268 0.37 20.52 -9.98
C GLN A 268 1.34 21.63 -10.27
N MET A 269 1.53 21.93 -11.56
CA MET A 269 2.33 23.07 -12.00
C MET A 269 1.46 24.14 -12.62
N THR A 270 1.96 25.36 -12.57
CA THR A 270 1.47 26.48 -13.34
C THR A 270 2.65 27.19 -14.00
N THR A 271 2.43 27.74 -15.18
CA THR A 271 3.44 28.51 -15.90
C THR A 271 3.02 29.96 -15.87
N SER A 272 3.82 30.79 -15.20
CA SER A 272 3.64 32.24 -15.20
C SER A 272 4.89 32.87 -15.84
N TRP A 273 4.69 33.76 -16.82
CA TRP A 273 5.81 34.42 -17.54
C TRP A 273 6.83 33.44 -18.18
N GLY A 274 6.38 32.25 -18.59
CA GLY A 274 7.24 31.22 -19.18
C GLY A 274 8.09 30.42 -18.17
N ILE A 275 7.98 30.70 -16.87
CA ILE A 275 8.67 29.97 -15.82
C ILE A 275 7.71 28.94 -15.20
N PRO A 276 8.02 27.63 -15.27
CA PRO A 276 7.23 26.61 -14.61
C PRO A 276 7.44 26.68 -13.10
N THR A 277 6.33 26.72 -12.36
CA THR A 277 6.31 26.77 -10.90
C THR A 277 5.35 25.71 -10.36
N VAL A 278 5.70 25.11 -9.23
CA VAL A 278 4.83 24.16 -8.53
C VAL A 278 3.78 24.95 -7.75
N ASP A 279 2.51 24.74 -8.06
CA ASP A 279 1.36 25.35 -7.37
C ASP A 279 1.02 24.56 -6.09
N TYR A 280 0.77 23.27 -6.25
CA TYR A 280 0.56 22.37 -5.12
C TYR A 280 1.06 20.96 -5.38
N VAL A 281 1.26 20.23 -4.29
CA VAL A 281 1.68 18.83 -4.27
C VAL A 281 0.70 18.03 -3.41
N ASP A 282 0.18 16.95 -3.94
CA ASP A 282 -0.57 15.94 -3.19
C ASP A 282 0.35 14.74 -2.94
N ILE A 283 0.53 14.39 -1.68
CA ILE A 283 1.45 13.35 -1.24
C ILE A 283 0.62 12.24 -0.63
N PHE A 284 0.85 11.03 -1.12
CA PHE A 284 0.15 9.84 -0.68
C PHE A 284 1.15 8.78 -0.25
N GLY A 285 0.85 8.17 0.89
CA GLY A 285 1.65 7.10 1.44
C GLY A 285 0.83 6.17 2.28
N VAL A 286 1.53 5.25 2.93
CA VAL A 286 0.94 4.22 3.79
C VAL A 286 1.78 4.12 5.06
N ASP A 287 1.12 3.94 6.20
CA ASP A 287 1.82 3.59 7.43
C ASP A 287 2.35 2.16 7.33
N PRO A 288 3.68 1.93 7.40
CA PRO A 288 4.24 0.59 7.21
C PRO A 288 3.89 -0.39 8.34
N LYS A 289 3.35 0.09 9.48
CA LYS A 289 2.96 -0.77 10.60
C LYS A 289 1.48 -1.14 10.56
N THR A 290 0.63 -0.16 10.26
CA THR A 290 -0.84 -0.33 10.30
C THR A 290 -1.46 -0.56 8.93
N PHE A 291 -0.70 -0.32 7.86
CA PHE A 291 -1.15 -0.34 6.47
C PHE A 291 -2.26 0.68 6.16
N GLU A 292 -2.52 1.64 7.06
CA GLU A 292 -3.48 2.69 6.83
C GLU A 292 -2.94 3.72 5.81
N PRO A 293 -3.77 4.17 4.85
CA PRO A 293 -3.38 5.22 3.92
C PRO A 293 -3.19 6.56 4.65
N VAL A 294 -2.17 7.30 4.24
CA VAL A 294 -1.85 8.65 4.75
C VAL A 294 -1.77 9.61 3.57
N TYR A 295 -2.34 10.79 3.75
CA TYR A 295 -2.43 11.81 2.72
C TYR A 295 -2.08 13.19 3.27
N GLU A 296 -1.37 13.97 2.47
CA GLU A 296 -1.05 15.36 2.70
C GLU A 296 -1.22 16.18 1.42
N LYS A 297 -1.91 17.31 1.47
CA LYS A 297 -1.87 18.32 0.42
C LYS A 297 -1.04 19.51 0.87
N LYS A 298 -0.02 19.84 0.10
CA LYS A 298 0.87 20.97 0.32
C LYS A 298 0.67 21.98 -0.81
N LYS A 299 0.44 23.24 -0.46
CA LYS A 299 0.54 24.34 -1.43
C LYS A 299 1.93 24.96 -1.31
N ASN A 300 2.52 25.33 -2.44
CA ASN A 300 3.74 26.11 -2.42
C ASN A 300 3.34 27.53 -1.97
N LYS A 301 3.93 28.01 -0.86
CA LYS A 301 3.71 29.36 -0.34
C LYS A 301 4.86 30.25 -0.77
#